data_AF-A0A2G9T8E2-F1
#
_entry.id   AF-A0A2G9T8E2-F1
#
_cell.length_a   1.000
_cell.length_b   1.000
_cell.length_c   1.000
_cell.angle_alpha   90.00
_cell.angle_beta   90.00
_cell.angle_gamma   90.00
#
_symmetry.space_group_name_H-M   'P 1'
#
loop_
_entity.id
_entity.type
_entity.pdbx_description
1 polymer ?
#
loop_
_entity_poly.entity_id
_entity_poly.type
_entity_poly.pdbx_seq_one_letter_code
_entity_poly.pdbx_strand_id
1 'polypeptide(L)'
;IEESLKQRFKVTSPCICRGENCELVVNLDAGISLSGPNREIIWQHPFESIRATGDDGGRFLWIDFGPPSGEQELDLITSAKPIVFILHSFWQQKSTG
;
A
#
# COMPACT_ATOMS: atom_id res chain seq x y z
N ILE A 1 4.77 -21.66 11.34
CA ILE A 1 4.41 -22.10 9.97
C ILE A 1 3.40 -21.12 9.37
N GLU A 2 2.25 -20.89 10.02
CA GLU A 2 1.25 -19.90 9.56
C GLU A 2 1.78 -18.45 9.46
N GLU A 3 2.41 -17.93 10.51
CA GLU A 3 3.03 -16.58 10.49
C GLU A 3 4.14 -16.43 9.44
N SER A 4 4.83 -17.53 9.12
CA SER A 4 5.88 -17.60 8.11
C SER A 4 5.33 -17.52 6.68
N LEU A 5 4.07 -17.92 6.47
CA LEU A 5 3.36 -17.81 5.19
C LEU A 5 2.76 -16.42 5.01
N LYS A 6 2.28 -15.77 6.09
CA LYS A 6 1.81 -14.37 6.06
C LYS A 6 2.92 -13.37 5.70
N GLN A 7 4.17 -13.69 6.02
CA GLN A 7 5.34 -12.92 5.56
C GLN A 7 5.65 -13.11 4.07
N ARG A 8 5.18 -14.20 3.44
CA ARG A 8 5.58 -14.60 2.09
C ARG A 8 4.97 -13.72 0.99
N PHE A 9 3.85 -13.04 1.28
CA PHE A 9 3.17 -12.13 0.36
C PHE A 9 3.16 -10.69 0.90
N LYS A 10 4.31 -10.25 1.42
CA LYS A 10 4.55 -8.89 1.88
C LYS A 10 5.56 -8.20 0.95
N VAL A 11 5.24 -7.00 0.51
CA VAL A 11 6.17 -6.08 -0.15
C VAL A 11 6.26 -4.81 0.68
N THR A 12 7.47 -4.29 0.84
CA THR A 12 7.71 -2.98 1.45
C THR A 12 8.36 -2.06 0.44
N SER A 13 8.04 -0.77 0.54
CA SER A 13 8.59 0.26 -0.32
C SER A 13 8.83 1.53 0.50
N PRO A 14 10.07 2.06 0.53
CA PRO A 14 10.32 3.37 1.13
C PRO A 14 9.59 4.43 0.32
N CYS A 15 9.00 5.42 0.99
CA CYS A 15 8.26 6.49 0.34
C CYS A 15 8.34 7.78 1.16
N ILE A 16 7.88 8.88 0.57
CA ILE A 16 7.68 10.16 1.25
C ILE A 16 6.18 10.41 1.32
N CYS A 17 5.70 10.73 2.51
CA CYS A 17 4.32 11.12 2.75
C CYS A 17 4.33 12.45 3.50
N ARG A 18 3.68 13.48 2.93
CA ARG A 18 3.59 14.82 3.53
C ARG A 18 4.95 15.42 3.93
N GLY A 19 6.00 15.09 3.16
CA GLY A 19 7.37 15.55 3.39
C GLY A 19 8.21 14.68 4.35
N GLU A 20 7.63 13.64 4.94
CA GLU A 20 8.30 12.76 5.90
C GLU A 20 8.66 11.40 5.28
N ASN A 21 9.81 10.84 5.66
CA ASN A 21 10.21 9.49 5.26
C ASN A 21 9.29 8.44 5.89
N CYS A 22 8.72 7.58 5.07
CA CYS A 22 7.77 6.55 5.47
C CYS A 22 8.12 5.21 4.81
N GLU A 23 7.49 4.14 5.28
CA GLU A 23 7.51 2.82 4.64
C GLU A 23 6.09 2.38 4.33
N LEU A 24 5.80 2.22 3.03
CA LEU A 24 4.58 1.58 2.57
C LEU A 24 4.74 0.06 2.66
N VAL A 25 3.76 -0.59 3.29
CA VAL A 25 3.70 -2.04 3.41
C VAL A 25 2.44 -2.54 2.75
N VAL A 26 2.60 -3.48 1.80
CA VAL A 26 1.51 -4.17 1.13
C VAL A 26 1.61 -5.64 1.50
N ASN A 27 0.62 -6.16 2.22
CA ASN A 27 0.54 -7.55 2.67
C ASN A 27 -0.77 -8.17 2.21
N LEU A 28 -0.72 -9.30 1.50
CA LEU A 28 -1.92 -9.94 0.94
C LEU A 28 -3.03 -10.16 1.99
N ASP A 29 -2.68 -10.57 3.20
CA ASP A 29 -3.66 -10.90 4.24
C ASP A 29 -4.06 -9.67 5.07
N ALA A 30 -3.08 -8.87 5.49
CA ALA A 30 -3.26 -7.74 6.41
C ALA A 30 -3.62 -6.41 5.71
N GLY A 31 -3.63 -6.38 4.38
CA GLY A 31 -3.94 -5.20 3.58
C GLY A 31 -2.73 -4.29 3.38
N ILE A 32 -2.97 -2.99 3.47
CA ILE A 32 -1.98 -1.94 3.19
C ILE A 32 -1.81 -1.04 4.41
N SER A 33 -0.57 -0.68 4.73
CA SER A 33 -0.27 0.22 5.84
C SER A 33 0.89 1.14 5.52
N LEU A 34 0.88 2.32 6.13
CA LEU A 34 1.98 3.27 6.08
C LEU A 34 2.57 3.41 7.47
N SER A 35 3.88 3.21 7.56
CA SER A 35 4.65 3.43 8.78
C SER A 35 5.48 4.72 8.66
N GLY A 36 5.51 5.52 9.72
CA GLY A 36 6.33 6.72 9.80
C GLY A 36 7.82 6.42 10.07
N PRO A 37 8.65 7.46 10.21
CA PRO A 37 10.09 7.33 10.42
C PRO A 37 10.48 6.48 11.63
N ASN A 38 9.67 6.49 12.69
CA ASN A 38 9.93 5.74 13.94
C ASN A 38 9.16 4.41 14.00
N ARG A 39 8.68 3.92 12.85
CA ARG A 39 7.90 2.67 12.70
C ARG A 39 6.53 2.70 13.38
N GLU A 40 6.02 3.88 13.71
CA GLU A 40 4.63 4.08 14.10
C GLU A 40 3.70 3.90 12.90
N ILE A 41 2.58 3.20 13.08
CA ILE A 41 1.57 3.06 12.03
C ILE A 41 0.84 4.38 11.91
N ILE A 42 0.96 5.04 10.76
CA ILE A 42 0.23 6.27 10.42
C ILE A 42 -1.21 5.91 10.04
N TRP A 43 -1.37 4.90 9.18
CA TRP A 43 -2.66 4.33 8.83
C TRP A 43 -2.50 2.89 8.39
N GLN A 44 -3.59 2.13 8.51
CA GLN A 44 -3.71 0.78 7.99
C GLN A 44 -5.14 0.55 7.48
N HIS A 45 -5.22 -0.10 6.32
CA HIS A 45 -6.46 -0.35 5.62
C HIS A 45 -6.48 -1.78 5.08
N PRO A 46 -7.60 -2.52 5.23
CA PRO A 46 -7.77 -3.77 4.51
C PRO A 46 -7.82 -3.48 3.01
N PHE A 47 -7.51 -4.48 2.16
CA PHE A 47 -7.62 -4.30 0.71
C PHE A 47 -9.01 -3.79 0.37
N GLU A 48 -10.05 -4.50 0.77
CA GLU A 48 -11.48 -4.27 0.53
C GLU A 48 -11.95 -2.81 0.73
N SER A 49 -11.19 -1.96 1.43
CA SER A 49 -11.46 -0.53 1.56
C SER A 49 -10.92 0.37 0.44
N ILE A 50 -9.98 -0.07 -0.42
CA ILE A 50 -9.51 0.75 -1.55
C ILE A 50 -10.61 0.80 -2.61
N ARG A 51 -10.96 2.01 -3.00
CA ARG A 51 -11.93 2.32 -4.05
C ARG A 51 -11.24 2.53 -5.39
N ALA A 52 -10.10 3.21 -5.37
CA ALA A 52 -9.31 3.49 -6.57
C ALA A 52 -7.81 3.58 -6.23
N THR A 53 -6.99 3.22 -7.21
CA THR A 53 -5.54 3.43 -7.21
C THR A 53 -5.15 4.14 -8.49
N GLY A 54 -4.20 5.07 -8.43
CA GLY A 54 -3.66 5.76 -9.60
C GLY A 54 -2.18 6.06 -9.46
N ASP A 55 -1.49 6.29 -10.58
CA ASP A 55 -0.11 6.74 -10.62
C ASP A 55 0.11 7.77 -11.73
N ASP A 56 1.21 8.52 -11.65
CA ASP A 56 1.56 9.58 -12.61
C ASP A 56 2.36 9.05 -13.81
N GLY A 57 2.52 7.73 -13.92
CA GLY A 57 3.47 7.08 -14.83
C GLY A 57 4.92 7.13 -14.34
N GLY A 58 5.18 7.81 -13.22
CA GLY A 58 6.47 8.05 -12.59
C GLY A 58 6.51 7.43 -11.20
N ARG A 59 6.63 8.27 -10.17
CA ARG A 59 6.90 7.89 -8.76
C ARG A 59 5.74 8.16 -7.80
N PHE A 60 4.73 8.91 -8.23
CA PHE A 60 3.60 9.25 -7.36
C PHE A 60 2.53 8.18 -7.45
N LEU A 61 1.99 7.81 -6.29
CA LEU A 61 0.92 6.84 -6.09
C LEU A 61 -0.21 7.51 -5.32
N TRP A 62 -1.43 7.34 -5.80
CA TRP A 62 -2.66 7.73 -5.10
C TRP A 62 -3.48 6.49 -4.75
N ILE A 63 -3.99 6.45 -3.52
CA ILE A 63 -4.88 5.40 -3.04
C ILE A 63 -6.09 6.05 -2.38
N ASP A 64 -7.27 5.89 -2.98
CA ASP A 64 -8.52 6.37 -2.40
C ASP A 64 -9.19 5.27 -1.56
N PHE A 65 -9.36 5.53 -0.28
CA PHE A 65 -10.11 4.67 0.65
C PHE A 65 -11.54 5.16 0.89
N GLY A 66 -11.91 6.32 0.34
CA GLY A 66 -13.16 7.02 0.60
C GLY A 66 -13.27 7.61 2.01
N PRO A 67 -14.36 8.33 2.32
CA PRO A 67 -14.52 8.99 3.61
C PRO A 67 -14.58 7.99 4.79
N PRO A 68 -14.01 8.33 5.96
CA PRO A 68 -13.36 9.61 6.29
C PRO A 68 -11.88 9.70 5.87
N SER A 69 -11.23 8.59 5.49
CA SER A 69 -9.79 8.56 5.19
C SER A 69 -9.42 9.34 3.93
N GLY A 70 -10.28 9.32 2.93
CA GLY A 70 -10.06 9.97 1.63
C GLY A 70 -8.89 9.38 0.86
N GLU A 71 -8.31 10.20 0.00
CA GLU A 71 -7.16 9.85 -0.84
C GLU A 71 -5.84 10.05 -0.10
N GLN A 72 -4.94 9.07 -0.22
CA GLN A 72 -3.56 9.14 0.23
C GLN A 72 -2.64 9.29 -0.98
N GLU A 73 -1.86 10.37 -0.99
CA GLU A 73 -0.79 10.60 -1.95
C GLU A 73 0.55 10.17 -1.33
N LEU A 74 1.30 9.33 -2.06
CA LEU A 74 2.61 8.84 -1.68
C LEU A 74 3.60 9.06 -2.81
N ASP A 75 4.78 9.54 -2.45
CA ASP A 75 5.92 9.58 -3.34
C ASP A 75 6.78 8.34 -3.08
N LEU A 76 6.78 7.37 -3.98
CA LEU A 76 7.46 6.08 -3.78
C LEU A 76 8.97 6.13 -4.02
N ILE A 77 9.55 7.31 -4.29
CA ILE A 77 10.97 7.57 -4.61
C ILE A 77 11.43 6.92 -5.95
N THR A 78 10.95 5.71 -6.19
CA THR A 78 11.10 4.89 -7.39
C THR A 78 9.77 4.82 -8.14
N SER A 79 9.71 4.09 -9.25
CA SER A 79 8.48 4.02 -10.03
C SER A 79 7.32 3.41 -9.23
N ALA A 80 6.13 4.00 -9.35
CA ALA A 80 4.92 3.51 -8.70
C ALA A 80 4.29 2.28 -9.37
N LYS A 81 4.62 2.04 -10.65
CA LYS A 81 4.04 0.95 -11.46
C LYS A 81 4.14 -0.45 -10.83
N PRO A 82 5.28 -0.87 -10.24
CA PRO A 82 5.36 -2.17 -9.58
C PRO A 82 4.38 -2.32 -8.41
N ILE A 83 4.20 -1.28 -7.61
CA ILE A 83 3.28 -1.29 -6.47
C ILE A 83 1.84 -1.35 -6.96
N VAL A 84 1.46 -0.54 -7.95
CA VAL A 84 0.13 -0.59 -8.57
C VAL A 84 -0.18 -1.99 -9.11
N PHE A 85 0.77 -2.61 -9.81
CA PHE A 85 0.64 -3.98 -10.31
C PHE A 85 0.43 -5.01 -9.19
N ILE A 86 1.17 -4.90 -8.08
CA ILE A 86 1.02 -5.77 -6.91
C ILE A 86 -0.36 -5.61 -6.30
N LEU A 87 -0.83 -4.37 -6.11
CA LEU A 87 -2.17 -4.10 -5.58
C LEU A 87 -3.21 -4.83 -6.45
N HIS A 88 -3.24 -4.56 -7.75
CA HIS A 88 -4.18 -5.23 -8.66
C HIS A 88 -4.09 -6.76 -8.62
N SER A 89 -2.88 -7.32 -8.50
CA SER A 89 -2.67 -8.77 -8.43
C SER A 89 -3.23 -9.39 -7.14
N PHE A 90 -3.08 -8.70 -6.00
CA PHE A 90 -3.59 -9.17 -4.71
C PHE A 90 -5.11 -9.05 -4.64
N TRP A 91 -5.67 -7.97 -5.16
CA TRP A 91 -7.11 -7.78 -5.32
C TRP A 91 -7.79 -8.88 -6.14
N GLN A 92 -7.20 -9.23 -7.29
CA GLN A 92 -7.74 -10.29 -8.15
C GLN A 92 -7.74 -11.66 -7.46
N GLN A 93 -6.67 -11.99 -6.73
CA GLN A 93 -6.60 -13.23 -5.95
C GLN A 93 -7.70 -13.29 -4.89
N LYS A 94 -7.90 -12.20 -4.14
CA LYS A 94 -8.96 -12.10 -3.13
C LYS A 94 -10.38 -12.19 -3.70
N SER A 95 -10.59 -11.72 -4.93
CA SER A 95 -11.92 -11.73 -5.56
C SER A 95 -12.29 -13.10 -6.15
N THR A 96 -11.32 -14.00 -6.32
CA THR A 96 -11.50 -15.30 -6.97
C THR A 96 -11.63 -16.47 -5.98
N GLY A 97 -11.31 -16.24 -4.70
CA GLY A 97 -11.41 -17.24 -3.62
C GLY A 97 -12.68 -17.08 -2.79
#